data_AF-A0A3N1R4E4-F1
#
_entry.id   AF-A0A3N1R4E4-F1
#
_cell.length_a   1.000
_cell.length_b   1.000
_cell.length_c   1.000
_cell.angle_alpha   90.00
_cell.angle_beta   90.00
_cell.angle_gamma   90.00
#
_symmetry.space_group_name_H-M   'P 1'
#
loop_
_entity.id
_entity.type
_entity.pdbx_description
1 polymer ?
#
loop_
_entity_poly.entity_id
_entity_poly.type
_entity_poly.pdbx_seq_one_letter_code
_entity_poly.pdbx_strand_id
1 'polypeptide(L)'
;MKIALTGALLASALVLPLAVTAGDFSPYVDSQGGISRPTDFRTNFVHLGSYAVLDEKSASRGLHDVYTEKASAEHYRKTGKFLDGATLVKEIRKLETSAMTTGNPVVWGSDAAVWFVMVKDAKGRFASNPLWGDGWGWALFKADAPAKNVAVSYEADCMGCHVPAAKTDRVFIQGYPTLTQH
;
A
#
# COMPACT_ATOMS: atom_id res chain seq x y z
N MET A 1 53.76 42.20 -37.01
CA MET A 1 53.54 41.53 -35.72
C MET A 1 52.03 41.52 -35.46
N LYS A 2 51.34 40.40 -35.72
CA LYS A 2 49.87 40.30 -35.55
C LYS A 2 49.60 39.36 -34.37
N ILE A 3 49.01 39.90 -33.32
CA ILE A 3 48.61 39.17 -32.11
C ILE A 3 47.17 38.68 -32.34
N ALA A 4 46.95 37.38 -32.33
CA ALA A 4 45.61 36.78 -32.37
C ALA A 4 45.17 36.48 -30.92
N LEU A 5 44.12 37.15 -30.45
CA LEU A 5 43.43 36.82 -29.21
C LEU A 5 42.41 35.72 -29.49
N THR A 6 42.62 34.52 -28.96
CA THR A 6 41.62 33.46 -28.91
C THR A 6 40.77 33.64 -27.65
N GLY A 7 39.53 34.10 -27.81
CA GLY A 7 38.54 34.14 -26.75
C GLY A 7 37.95 32.74 -26.50
N ALA A 8 38.05 32.24 -25.28
CA ALA A 8 37.40 31.02 -24.85
C ALA A 8 35.95 31.30 -24.42
N LEU A 9 34.98 30.71 -25.12
CA LEU A 9 33.57 30.70 -24.70
C LEU A 9 33.37 29.62 -23.62
N LEU A 10 33.09 30.04 -22.39
CA LEU A 10 32.53 29.17 -21.36
C LEU A 10 31.04 28.93 -21.65
N ALA A 11 30.70 27.72 -22.08
CA ALA A 11 29.32 27.26 -22.15
C ALA A 11 28.85 26.86 -20.75
N SER A 12 28.02 27.68 -20.12
CA SER A 12 27.25 27.29 -18.93
C SER A 12 26.19 26.27 -19.33
N ALA A 13 26.37 25.02 -18.90
CA ALA A 13 25.34 23.99 -19.01
C ALA A 13 24.21 24.32 -18.03
N LEU A 14 23.08 24.78 -18.57
CA LEU A 14 21.84 24.98 -17.83
C LEU A 14 21.29 23.60 -17.45
N VAL A 15 21.48 23.19 -16.19
CA VAL A 15 20.87 21.96 -15.66
C VAL A 15 19.39 22.26 -15.43
N LEU A 16 18.54 21.89 -16.39
CA LEU A 16 17.10 21.92 -16.21
C LEU A 16 16.71 20.83 -15.19
N PRO A 17 15.90 21.15 -14.16
CA PRO A 17 15.38 20.13 -13.27
C PRO A 17 14.48 19.19 -14.07
N LEU A 18 14.78 17.90 -14.03
CA LEU A 18 13.89 16.85 -14.54
C LEU A 18 12.54 16.98 -13.83
N ALA A 19 11.51 17.34 -14.59
CA ALA A 19 10.13 17.23 -14.13
C ALA A 19 9.83 15.73 -13.97
N VAL A 20 9.64 15.28 -12.73
CA VAL A 20 9.24 13.91 -12.42
C VAL A 20 7.85 13.69 -13.01
N THR A 21 7.77 12.89 -14.06
CA THR A 21 6.50 12.48 -14.67
C THR A 21 5.77 11.51 -13.75
N ALA A 22 4.44 11.57 -13.72
CA ALA A 22 3.56 10.73 -12.89
C ALA A 22 3.66 9.20 -13.12
N GLY A 23 4.59 8.72 -13.95
CA GLY A 23 4.84 7.29 -14.20
C GLY A 23 5.61 6.55 -13.09
N ASP A 24 6.18 7.25 -12.11
CA ASP A 24 7.05 6.66 -11.08
C ASP A 24 6.39 6.48 -9.70
N PHE A 25 5.07 6.67 -9.58
CA PHE A 25 4.39 6.61 -8.28
C PHE A 25 3.83 5.21 -7.99
N SER A 26 2.60 4.94 -8.37
CA SER A 26 1.97 3.62 -8.25
C SER A 26 1.13 3.37 -9.50
N PRO A 27 1.23 2.19 -10.13
CA PRO A 27 0.41 1.86 -11.31
C PRO A 27 -1.07 1.72 -10.96
N TYR A 28 -1.41 1.70 -9.67
CA TYR A 28 -2.76 1.55 -9.16
C TYR A 28 -3.43 2.88 -8.84
N VAL A 29 -2.77 4.02 -9.12
CA VAL A 29 -3.29 5.36 -8.83
C VAL A 29 -3.36 6.18 -10.11
N ASP A 30 -4.55 6.72 -10.41
CA ASP A 30 -4.74 7.61 -11.55
C ASP A 30 -4.28 9.06 -11.26
N SER A 31 -4.29 9.90 -12.29
CA SER A 31 -3.86 11.30 -12.19
C SER A 31 -4.64 12.16 -11.18
N GLN A 32 -5.84 11.74 -10.78
CA GLN A 32 -6.70 12.42 -9.81
C GLN A 32 -6.60 11.81 -8.41
N GLY A 33 -5.76 10.79 -8.21
CA GLY A 33 -5.63 10.06 -6.96
C GLY A 33 -6.70 8.98 -6.79
N GLY A 34 -7.40 8.58 -7.85
CA GLY A 34 -8.28 7.43 -7.84
C GLY A 34 -7.47 6.15 -7.69
N ILE A 35 -7.80 5.34 -6.69
CA ILE A 35 -7.08 4.11 -6.36
C ILE A 35 -7.85 2.91 -6.92
N SER A 36 -7.15 2.07 -7.67
CA SER A 36 -7.63 0.79 -8.17
C SER A 36 -7.05 -0.36 -7.34
N ARG A 37 -7.70 -1.53 -7.39
CA ARG A 37 -7.22 -2.72 -6.70
C ARG A 37 -6.32 -3.55 -7.62
N PRO A 38 -5.08 -3.89 -7.21
CA PRO A 38 -4.31 -4.92 -7.88
C PRO A 38 -5.10 -6.24 -7.84
N THR A 39 -5.38 -6.87 -8.99
CA THR A 39 -6.20 -8.10 -9.04
C THR A 39 -5.35 -9.37 -9.00
N ASP A 40 -4.06 -9.25 -9.28
CA ASP A 40 -3.04 -10.29 -9.36
C ASP A 40 -2.09 -10.30 -8.14
N PHE A 41 -2.40 -9.53 -7.10
CA PHE A 41 -1.55 -9.40 -5.91
C PHE A 41 -1.20 -10.76 -5.28
N ARG A 42 -2.11 -11.73 -5.25
CA ARG A 42 -1.83 -13.05 -4.67
C ARG A 42 -0.69 -13.81 -5.37
N THR A 43 -0.47 -13.56 -6.66
CA THR A 43 0.59 -14.24 -7.42
C THR A 43 1.83 -13.37 -7.59
N ASN A 44 1.68 -12.03 -7.53
CA ASN A 44 2.76 -11.09 -7.87
C ASN A 44 3.32 -10.31 -6.67
N PHE A 45 2.57 -10.24 -5.56
CA PHE A 45 3.01 -9.56 -4.34
C PHE A 45 3.54 -10.58 -3.34
N VAL A 46 4.38 -10.11 -2.42
CA VAL A 46 4.81 -10.93 -1.29
C VAL A 46 3.79 -10.82 -0.16
N HIS A 47 3.49 -11.95 0.47
CA HIS A 47 2.69 -11.98 1.70
C HIS A 47 3.52 -11.38 2.84
N LEU A 48 2.95 -10.39 3.52
CA LEU A 48 3.57 -9.75 4.67
C LEU A 48 3.29 -10.52 5.95
N GLY A 49 2.06 -11.00 6.10
CA GLY A 49 1.59 -11.73 7.26
C GLY A 49 0.08 -11.78 7.35
N SER A 50 -0.42 -12.45 8.38
CA SER A 50 -1.84 -12.70 8.57
C SER A 50 -2.32 -12.35 9.98
N TYR A 51 -3.56 -11.87 10.07
CA TYR A 51 -4.30 -11.76 11.32
C TYR A 51 -5.59 -12.58 11.24
N ALA A 52 -6.03 -13.15 12.35
CA ALA A 52 -7.35 -13.77 12.45
C ALA A 52 -8.21 -12.96 13.42
N VAL A 53 -9.34 -12.44 12.93
CA VAL A 53 -10.37 -11.83 13.78
C VAL A 53 -11.46 -12.86 13.99
N LEU A 54 -11.49 -13.43 15.19
CA LEU A 54 -12.40 -14.50 15.58
C LEU A 54 -13.70 -14.00 16.23
N ASP A 55 -13.73 -12.73 16.67
CA ASP A 55 -14.92 -12.13 17.28
C ASP A 55 -16.11 -12.15 16.32
N GLU A 56 -17.12 -12.95 16.65
CA GLU A 56 -18.35 -13.15 15.89
C GLU A 56 -19.18 -11.87 15.71
N LYS A 57 -18.99 -10.88 16.59
CA LYS A 57 -19.69 -9.60 16.52
C LYS A 57 -18.94 -8.57 15.70
N SER A 58 -17.70 -8.85 15.30
CA SER A 58 -16.88 -7.93 14.54
C SER A 58 -17.31 -7.89 13.07
N ALA A 59 -17.58 -6.70 12.54
CA ALA A 59 -17.75 -6.48 11.11
C ALA A 59 -16.48 -6.83 10.30
N SER A 60 -15.33 -6.92 10.97
CA SER A 60 -14.05 -7.33 10.38
C SER A 60 -13.73 -8.80 10.64
N ARG A 61 -14.69 -9.62 11.08
CA ARG A 61 -14.46 -11.05 11.29
C ARG A 61 -13.92 -11.72 10.02
N GLY A 62 -12.83 -12.50 10.16
CA GLY A 62 -12.22 -13.18 9.03
C GLY A 62 -10.72 -13.45 9.19
N LEU A 63 -10.14 -14.11 8.19
CA LEU A 63 -8.69 -14.21 8.00
C LEU A 63 -8.23 -13.02 7.16
N HIS A 64 -7.30 -12.25 7.68
CA HIS A 64 -6.79 -11.03 7.07
C HIS A 64 -5.39 -11.31 6.56
N ASP A 65 -5.23 -11.41 5.25
CA ASP A 65 -3.93 -11.61 4.62
C ASP A 65 -3.47 -10.29 4.00
N VAL A 66 -2.23 -9.89 4.27
CA VAL A 66 -1.68 -8.60 3.79
C VAL A 66 -0.52 -8.84 2.86
N TYR A 67 -0.46 -8.09 1.77
CA TYR A 67 0.51 -8.23 0.70
C TYR A 67 1.05 -6.88 0.27
N THR A 68 2.26 -6.84 -0.27
CA THR A 68 2.85 -5.67 -0.92
C THR A 68 3.83 -6.07 -2.01
N GLU A 69 4.27 -5.14 -2.85
CA GLU A 69 5.29 -5.42 -3.85
C GLU A 69 6.59 -5.90 -3.18
N LYS A 70 7.29 -6.86 -3.80
CA LYS A 70 8.57 -7.37 -3.28
C LYS A 70 9.57 -6.25 -2.97
N ALA A 71 9.69 -5.27 -3.85
CA ALA A 71 10.59 -4.13 -3.67
C ALA A 71 10.22 -3.27 -2.44
N SER A 72 8.92 -3.08 -2.20
CA SER A 72 8.39 -2.35 -1.04
C SER A 72 8.75 -3.07 0.26
N ALA A 73 8.55 -4.39 0.33
CA ALA A 73 8.93 -5.19 1.49
C ALA A 73 10.45 -5.18 1.73
N GLU A 74 11.26 -5.37 0.67
CA GLU A 74 12.73 -5.34 0.77
C GLU A 74 13.27 -3.98 1.22
N HIS A 75 12.68 -2.89 0.72
CA HIS A 75 13.05 -1.55 1.16
C HIS A 75 12.69 -1.34 2.63
N TYR A 76 11.47 -1.73 3.03
CA TYR A 76 11.05 -1.63 4.44
C TYR A 76 11.99 -2.40 5.36
N ARG A 77 12.36 -3.63 5.00
CA ARG A 77 13.33 -4.41 5.79
C ARG A 77 14.65 -3.67 5.96
N LYS A 78 15.11 -2.91 4.97
CA LYS A 78 16.38 -2.17 5.02
C LYS A 78 16.29 -0.85 5.78
N THR A 79 15.16 -0.16 5.74
CA THR A 79 15.05 1.25 6.18
C THR A 79 14.03 1.49 7.29
N GLY A 80 13.17 0.52 7.57
CA GLY A 80 12.02 0.66 8.47
C GLY A 80 10.89 1.54 7.90
N LYS A 81 10.91 1.85 6.59
CA LYS A 81 9.94 2.74 5.94
C LYS A 81 9.39 2.13 4.66
N PHE A 82 8.13 2.41 4.34
CA PHE A 82 7.58 2.07 3.02
C PHE A 82 8.05 3.08 1.96
N LEU A 83 8.31 2.58 0.75
CA LEU A 83 8.64 3.42 -0.40
C LEU A 83 7.47 4.33 -0.76
N ASP A 84 7.79 5.52 -1.27
CA ASP A 84 6.80 6.34 -1.97
C ASP A 84 6.20 5.52 -3.13
N GLY A 85 4.86 5.44 -3.19
CA GLY A 85 4.14 4.60 -4.14
C GLY A 85 3.92 3.14 -3.73
N ALA A 86 4.46 2.70 -2.59
CA ALA A 86 4.25 1.33 -2.11
C ALA A 86 2.75 1.02 -1.93
N THR A 87 2.31 -0.12 -2.45
CA THR A 87 0.92 -0.57 -2.37
C THR A 87 0.80 -1.72 -1.38
N LEU A 88 -0.08 -1.55 -0.38
CA LEU A 88 -0.46 -2.62 0.53
C LEU A 88 -1.88 -3.06 0.19
N VAL A 89 -2.05 -4.37 -0.04
CA VAL A 89 -3.37 -4.99 -0.22
C VAL A 89 -3.65 -5.85 1.00
N LYS A 90 -4.69 -5.49 1.75
CA LYS A 90 -5.26 -6.35 2.80
C LYS A 90 -6.51 -7.01 2.26
N GLU A 91 -6.53 -8.33 2.27
CA GLU A 91 -7.69 -9.13 1.92
C GLU A 91 -8.29 -9.75 3.18
N ILE A 92 -9.60 -9.59 3.39
CA ILE A 92 -10.35 -10.33 4.41
C ILE A 92 -11.10 -11.45 3.73
N ARG A 93 -10.88 -12.68 4.19
CA ARG A 93 -11.61 -13.88 3.79
C ARG A 93 -12.49 -14.37 4.94
N LYS A 94 -13.65 -14.93 4.61
CA LYS A 94 -14.51 -15.63 5.59
C LYS A 94 -13.74 -16.79 6.22
N LEU A 95 -14.15 -17.21 7.41
CA LEU A 95 -13.56 -18.40 8.04
C LEU A 95 -14.44 -19.62 7.80
N GLU A 96 -13.82 -20.70 7.35
CA GLU A 96 -14.36 -22.05 7.38
C GLU A 96 -13.61 -22.90 8.39
N THR A 97 -14.27 -23.96 8.87
CA THR A 97 -13.71 -24.84 9.89
C THR A 97 -14.13 -26.28 9.70
N SER A 98 -13.22 -27.22 9.95
CA SER A 98 -13.47 -28.65 9.92
C SER A 98 -12.44 -29.42 10.74
N ALA A 99 -12.71 -30.69 11.02
CA ALA A 99 -11.69 -31.60 11.50
C ALA A 99 -10.70 -31.96 10.37
N MET A 100 -9.40 -31.92 10.66
CA MET A 100 -8.33 -32.39 9.78
C MET A 100 -7.38 -33.31 10.54
N THR A 101 -6.49 -34.02 9.84
CA THR A 101 -5.47 -34.88 10.47
C THR A 101 -4.49 -34.11 11.36
N THR A 102 -4.36 -32.80 11.14
CA THR A 102 -3.50 -31.88 11.91
C THR A 102 -4.19 -31.26 13.12
N GLY A 103 -5.52 -31.42 13.28
CA GLY A 103 -6.27 -30.86 14.41
C GLY A 103 -7.78 -30.82 14.21
N ASN A 104 -8.52 -30.54 15.28
CA ASN A 104 -9.97 -30.32 15.21
C ASN A 104 -10.43 -29.37 16.32
N PRO A 105 -10.99 -28.19 15.99
CA PRO A 105 -11.17 -27.67 14.64
C PRO A 105 -9.88 -27.13 14.02
N VAL A 106 -9.75 -27.23 12.70
CA VAL A 106 -8.82 -26.44 11.88
C VAL A 106 -9.63 -25.38 11.15
N VAL A 107 -9.13 -24.15 11.14
CA VAL A 107 -9.79 -22.98 10.55
C VAL A 107 -8.94 -22.43 9.40
N TRP A 108 -9.56 -22.10 8.28
CA TRP A 108 -8.90 -21.47 7.13
C TRP A 108 -9.76 -20.36 6.52
N GLY A 109 -9.13 -19.50 5.71
CA GLY A 109 -9.84 -18.48 4.94
C GLY A 109 -10.49 -19.08 3.69
N SER A 110 -11.77 -18.80 3.47
CA SER A 110 -12.51 -19.21 2.26
C SER A 110 -12.76 -18.03 1.32
N ASP A 111 -14.02 -17.69 1.05
CA ASP A 111 -14.40 -16.61 0.13
C ASP A 111 -13.83 -15.26 0.59
N ALA A 112 -13.35 -14.47 -0.37
CA ALA A 112 -13.04 -13.07 -0.11
C ALA A 112 -14.32 -12.29 0.23
N ALA A 113 -14.25 -11.46 1.27
CA ALA A 113 -15.34 -10.60 1.71
C ALA A 113 -15.08 -9.13 1.34
N VAL A 114 -13.85 -8.65 1.54
CA VAL A 114 -13.46 -7.26 1.31
C VAL A 114 -11.95 -7.15 1.09
N TRP A 115 -11.55 -6.17 0.29
CA TRP A 115 -10.16 -5.75 0.13
C TRP A 115 -10.00 -4.30 0.53
N PHE A 116 -8.89 -4.01 1.19
CA PHE A 116 -8.43 -2.66 1.46
C PHE A 116 -7.12 -2.45 0.72
N VAL A 117 -6.98 -1.30 0.08
CA VAL A 117 -5.75 -0.91 -0.60
C VAL A 117 -5.26 0.38 0.01
N MET A 118 -3.99 0.37 0.43
CA MET A 118 -3.27 1.56 0.88
C MET A 118 -2.15 1.85 -0.10
N VAL A 119 -1.96 3.12 -0.49
CA VAL A 119 -0.84 3.53 -1.34
C VAL A 119 -0.04 4.63 -0.65
N LYS A 120 1.26 4.43 -0.43
CA LYS A 120 2.09 5.40 0.28
C LYS A 120 2.28 6.65 -0.58
N ASP A 121 2.00 7.83 -0.03
CA ASP A 121 2.33 9.11 -0.65
C ASP A 121 3.21 9.93 0.28
N ALA A 122 4.52 9.79 0.11
CA ALA A 122 5.50 10.49 0.91
C ALA A 122 5.61 11.98 0.55
N LYS A 123 5.00 12.42 -0.57
CA LYS A 123 5.11 13.79 -1.08
C LYS A 123 3.83 14.61 -0.97
N GLY A 124 2.71 14.01 -0.56
CA GLY A 124 1.43 14.72 -0.39
C GLY A 124 0.85 15.23 -1.71
N ARG A 125 0.92 14.42 -2.77
CA ARG A 125 0.45 14.71 -4.14
C ARG A 125 -1.05 14.97 -4.22
N PHE A 126 -1.85 14.33 -3.37
CA PHE A 126 -3.30 14.30 -3.48
C PHE A 126 -4.01 14.99 -2.31
N ALA A 127 -3.42 16.08 -1.78
CA ALA A 127 -3.92 16.76 -0.58
C ALA A 127 -5.37 17.27 -0.65
N SER A 128 -5.91 17.49 -1.86
CA SER A 128 -7.31 17.89 -2.07
C SER A 128 -8.27 16.72 -2.27
N ASN A 129 -7.77 15.48 -2.34
CA ASN A 129 -8.58 14.29 -2.55
C ASN A 129 -8.93 13.69 -1.17
N PRO A 130 -10.22 13.55 -0.82
CA PRO A 130 -10.65 13.09 0.50
C PRO A 130 -10.22 11.65 0.82
N LEU A 131 -9.83 10.85 -0.18
CA LEU A 131 -9.31 9.50 0.02
C LEU A 131 -7.85 9.47 0.48
N TRP A 132 -7.20 10.63 0.63
CA TRP A 132 -5.78 10.73 0.96
C TRP A 132 -5.58 11.49 2.27
N GLY A 133 -4.76 10.94 3.15
CA GLY A 133 -4.48 11.51 4.45
C GLY A 133 -3.38 10.74 5.17
N ASP A 134 -2.67 11.43 6.07
CA ASP A 134 -1.55 10.87 6.84
C ASP A 134 -0.46 10.19 5.98
N GLY A 135 -0.24 10.70 4.77
CA GLY A 135 0.77 10.20 3.84
C GLY A 135 0.39 8.87 3.17
N TRP A 136 -0.90 8.55 3.11
CA TRP A 136 -1.44 7.36 2.46
C TRP A 136 -2.71 7.70 1.69
N GLY A 137 -2.93 7.00 0.58
CA GLY A 137 -4.22 6.87 -0.09
C GLY A 137 -4.97 5.64 0.41
N TRP A 138 -6.29 5.72 0.52
CA TRP A 138 -7.13 4.73 1.18
C TRP A 138 -8.29 4.29 0.28
N ALA A 139 -8.43 2.98 0.07
CA ALA A 139 -9.50 2.42 -0.75
C ALA A 139 -10.08 1.13 -0.17
N LEU A 140 -11.36 0.90 -0.45
CA LEU A 140 -12.13 -0.26 0.01
C LEU A 140 -12.93 -0.84 -1.16
N PHE A 141 -12.81 -2.15 -1.37
CA PHE A 141 -13.52 -2.90 -2.41
C PHE A 141 -14.27 -4.06 -1.78
N LYS A 142 -15.56 -4.20 -2.06
CA LYS A 142 -16.39 -5.29 -1.53
C LYS A 142 -16.52 -6.43 -2.54
N ALA A 143 -16.78 -7.65 -2.06
CA ALA A 143 -16.95 -8.83 -2.93
C ALA A 143 -18.08 -8.71 -3.95
N ASP A 144 -19.14 -7.96 -3.63
CA ASP A 144 -20.27 -7.68 -4.52
C ASP A 144 -19.99 -6.57 -5.56
N ALA A 145 -18.94 -5.77 -5.34
CA ALA A 145 -18.51 -4.70 -6.24
C ALA A 145 -16.97 -4.60 -6.31
N PRO A 146 -16.27 -5.66 -6.75
CA PRO A 146 -14.81 -5.79 -6.56
C PRO A 146 -13.96 -4.83 -7.40
N ALA A 147 -14.56 -4.16 -8.40
CA ALA A 147 -13.90 -3.17 -9.24
C ALA A 147 -14.17 -1.72 -8.81
N LYS A 148 -15.05 -1.49 -7.83
CA LYS A 148 -15.45 -0.16 -7.39
C LYS A 148 -14.88 0.14 -6.01
N ASN A 149 -14.10 1.22 -5.91
CA ASN A 149 -13.76 1.79 -4.62
C ASN A 149 -15.04 2.40 -4.01
N VAL A 150 -15.45 1.91 -2.83
CA VAL A 150 -16.64 2.38 -2.12
C VAL A 150 -16.31 3.26 -0.92
N ALA A 151 -15.02 3.50 -0.63
CA ALA A 151 -14.62 4.48 0.37
C ALA A 151 -15.01 5.89 -0.08
N VAL A 152 -15.41 6.71 0.88
CA VAL A 152 -15.81 8.11 0.70
C VAL A 152 -14.68 9.04 1.13
N SER A 153 -14.08 8.82 2.30
CA SER A 153 -12.92 9.59 2.76
C SER A 153 -12.06 8.85 3.77
N TYR A 154 -10.80 9.29 3.90
CA TYR A 154 -9.90 8.81 4.95
C TYR A 154 -10.51 9.02 6.34
N GLU A 155 -11.04 10.20 6.61
CA GLU A 155 -11.60 10.58 7.91
C GLU A 155 -12.79 9.72 8.31
N ALA A 156 -13.69 9.45 7.35
CA ALA A 156 -14.91 8.69 7.59
C ALA A 156 -14.66 7.19 7.72
N ASP A 157 -13.82 6.62 6.84
CA ASP A 157 -13.77 5.18 6.63
C ASP A 157 -12.51 4.50 7.22
N CYS A 158 -11.42 5.23 7.45
CA CYS A 158 -10.10 4.63 7.70
C CYS A 158 -9.37 5.18 8.94
N MET A 159 -9.44 6.50 9.17
CA MET A 159 -8.66 7.22 10.17
C MET A 159 -8.82 6.64 11.57
N GLY A 160 -10.06 6.39 12.00
CA GLY A 160 -10.35 5.88 13.35
C GLY A 160 -9.65 4.56 13.69
N CYS A 161 -9.45 3.69 12.69
CA CYS A 161 -8.78 2.40 12.87
C CYS A 161 -7.25 2.49 12.74
N HIS A 162 -6.73 3.47 11.99
CA HIS A 162 -5.32 3.54 11.62
C HIS A 162 -4.48 4.57 12.41
N VAL A 163 -5.11 5.59 12.98
CA VAL A 163 -4.44 6.54 13.90
C VAL A 163 -3.75 5.85 15.09
N PRO A 164 -4.31 4.79 15.71
CA PRO A 164 -3.60 4.06 16.78
C PRO A 164 -2.26 3.46 16.33
N ALA A 165 -2.08 3.19 15.03
CA ALA A 165 -0.82 2.70 14.45
C ALA A 165 0.12 3.85 14.03
N ALA A 166 -0.03 5.07 14.58
CA ALA A 166 0.75 6.22 14.13
C ALA A 166 2.27 6.04 14.23
N LYS A 167 2.76 5.30 15.25
CA LYS A 167 4.19 5.04 15.47
C LYS A 167 4.82 4.14 14.40
N THR A 168 4.01 3.40 13.66
CA THR A 168 4.42 2.46 12.61
C THR A 168 3.84 2.87 11.26
N ASP A 169 3.80 4.19 11.04
CA ASP A 169 3.35 4.79 9.78
C ASP A 169 1.93 4.39 9.38
N ARG A 170 1.01 4.34 10.36
CA ARG A 170 -0.41 3.94 10.19
C ARG A 170 -0.61 2.46 9.84
N VAL A 171 0.42 1.63 9.92
CA VAL A 171 0.35 0.21 9.57
C VAL A 171 0.64 -0.65 10.80
N PHE A 172 -0.25 -1.59 11.13
CA PHE A 172 -0.02 -2.58 12.20
C PHE A 172 0.95 -3.67 11.74
N ILE A 173 2.25 -3.41 11.89
CA ILE A 173 3.33 -4.25 11.38
C ILE A 173 3.66 -5.47 12.25
N GLN A 174 3.14 -5.56 13.49
CA GLN A 174 3.54 -6.62 14.44
C GLN A 174 3.19 -8.04 13.97
N GLY A 175 2.19 -8.18 13.10
CA GLY A 175 1.79 -9.44 12.47
C GLY A 175 2.44 -9.68 11.11
N TYR A 176 3.44 -8.89 10.71
CA TYR A 176 4.11 -8.99 9.41
C TYR A 176 5.54 -9.52 9.53
N PRO A 177 5.75 -10.83 9.74
CA PRO A 177 7.09 -11.41 9.87
C PRO A 177 7.99 -11.14 8.65
N THR A 178 7.42 -11.02 7.45
CA THR A 178 8.18 -10.71 6.23
C THR A 178 8.90 -9.36 6.32
N LEU A 179 8.43 -8.42 7.14
CA LEU A 179 9.08 -7.13 7.34
C LEU A 179 10.21 -7.15 8.37
N THR A 180 10.34 -8.22 9.16
CA THR A 180 11.44 -8.35 10.12
C THR A 180 12.73 -8.80 9.42
N GLN A 181 13.86 -8.26 9.87
CA GLN A 181 15.18 -8.82 9.53
C GLN A 181 15.45 -9.98 10.48
N HIS A 182 15.86 -11.12 9.90
CA HIS A 182 16.34 -12.30 10.63
C HIS A 182 17.85 -12.37 10.51
#